data_AF-A0A7S0VSL6-F1
#
_entry.id   AF-A0A7S0VSL6-F1
#
_cell.length_a   1.000
_cell.length_b   1.000
_cell.length_c   1.000
_cell.angle_alpha   90.00
_cell.angle_beta   90.00
_cell.angle_gamma   90.00
#
_symmetry.space_group_name_H-M   'P 1'
#
loop_
_entity.id
_entity.type
_entity.pdbx_description
1 polymer ?
#
loop_
_entity_poly.entity_id
_entity_poly.type
_entity_poly.pdbx_seq_one_letter_code
_entity_poly.pdbx_strand_id
1 'polypeptide(L)'
;EREQKQLLSQVKSRCVAGKDFHLSSGPAGAAQHTNEPLHALGEELFGRVASEVVGQLTPAQIESEPSFRRMRRAHTGEEPVAIDSVTGVVYGSRKLDLHNHTDLDRPLYTMSLALGDACDFTVGCKTVRPHKNERSGKPVTLRMESGDAMFFDGGSVPHAVGPLHPGSG
;
A
#
# COMPACT_ATOMS: atom_id res chain seq x y z
N GLU A 1 1.34 13.60 13.43
CA GLU A 1 2.72 13.46 13.96
C GLU A 1 2.87 12.51 15.17
N ARG A 2 2.28 12.78 16.35
CA ARG A 2 2.47 11.92 17.55
C ARG A 2 2.01 10.47 17.37
N GLU A 3 0.82 10.27 16.78
CA GLU A 3 0.27 8.93 16.50
C GLU A 3 1.10 8.17 15.46
N GLN A 4 1.58 8.86 14.42
CA GLN A 4 2.44 8.27 13.38
C GLN A 4 3.81 7.86 13.93
N LYS A 5 4.42 8.68 14.81
CA LYS A 5 5.68 8.32 15.50
C LYS A 5 5.49 7.12 16.42
N GLN A 6 4.34 7.03 17.10
CA GLN A 6 3.99 5.88 17.92
C GLN A 6 3.77 4.62 17.08
N LEU A 7 3.05 4.72 15.97
CA LEU A 7 2.85 3.63 15.01
C LEU A 7 4.18 3.14 14.43
N LEU A 8 5.05 4.06 14.00
CA LEU A 8 6.40 3.74 13.51
C LEU A 8 7.21 3.00 14.58
N SER A 9 7.13 3.43 15.84
CA SER A 9 7.81 2.75 16.96
C SER A 9 7.27 1.33 17.20
N GLN A 10 5.95 1.13 17.08
CA GLN A 10 5.31 -0.18 17.25
C GLN A 10 5.63 -1.15 16.10
N VAL A 11 5.76 -0.63 14.88
CA VAL A 11 6.15 -1.40 13.70
C VAL A 11 7.63 -1.79 13.78
N LYS A 12 8.51 -0.84 14.12
CA LYS A 12 9.96 -1.08 14.25
C LYS A 12 10.28 -2.18 15.26
N SER A 13 9.57 -2.23 16.40
CA SER A 13 9.82 -3.26 17.43
C SER A 13 9.40 -4.66 17.01
N ARG A 14 8.63 -4.81 15.93
CA ARG A 14 8.12 -6.09 15.41
C ARG A 14 8.83 -6.57 14.14
N CYS A 15 9.84 -5.83 13.67
CA CYS A 15 10.64 -6.21 12.52
C CYS A 15 11.56 -7.39 12.85
N VAL A 16 11.47 -8.47 12.07
CA VAL A 16 12.39 -9.61 12.20
C VAL A 16 13.70 -9.21 11.52
N ALA A 17 14.77 -9.02 12.30
CA ALA A 17 16.11 -8.68 11.81
C ALA A 17 16.15 -7.58 10.73
N GLY A 18 15.47 -6.46 10.99
CA GLY A 18 15.86 -5.14 10.49
C GLY A 18 15.61 -4.80 9.02
N LYS A 19 14.78 -5.54 8.27
CA LYS A 19 14.41 -5.14 6.90
C LYS A 19 12.93 -5.37 6.56
N ASP A 20 12.39 -6.52 6.91
CA ASP A 20 11.01 -6.88 6.58
C ASP A 20 10.23 -7.23 7.85
N PHE A 21 8.96 -6.82 7.91
CA PHE A 21 8.02 -7.37 8.88
C PHE A 21 6.83 -7.97 8.16
N HIS A 22 6.58 -9.25 8.42
CA HIS A 22 5.38 -9.92 8.00
C HIS A 22 4.43 -9.97 9.19
N LEU A 23 3.37 -9.17 9.15
CA LEU A 23 2.33 -9.16 10.18
C LEU A 23 1.05 -9.70 9.56
N SER A 24 1.00 -11.03 9.39
CA SER A 24 -0.19 -11.71 8.87
C SER A 24 -1.44 -11.26 9.65
N SER A 25 -2.48 -10.93 8.90
CA SER A 25 -3.81 -10.62 9.43
C SER A 25 -4.76 -11.75 9.06
N GLY A 26 -4.31 -12.99 9.27
CA GLY A 26 -5.15 -14.16 9.07
C GLY A 26 -6.40 -14.10 9.97
N PRO A 27 -7.44 -14.89 9.66
CA PRO A 27 -8.67 -14.94 10.45
C PRO A 27 -8.36 -15.22 11.92
N ALA A 28 -9.23 -14.76 12.83
CA ALA A 28 -9.09 -15.02 14.25
C ALA A 28 -8.84 -16.52 14.52
N GLY A 29 -7.66 -16.87 15.04
CA GLY A 29 -7.22 -18.25 15.26
C GLY A 29 -6.29 -18.85 14.21
N ALA A 30 -5.88 -18.09 13.19
CA ALA A 30 -4.81 -18.51 12.27
C ALA A 30 -3.48 -18.68 13.02
N ALA A 31 -2.69 -19.68 12.61
CA ALA A 31 -1.40 -20.03 13.25
C ALA A 31 -0.32 -18.93 13.14
N GLN A 32 -0.58 -17.86 12.38
CA GLN A 32 0.30 -16.72 12.21
C GLN A 32 -0.25 -15.53 12.99
N HIS A 33 0.61 -14.91 13.81
CA HIS A 33 0.31 -13.85 14.75
C HIS A 33 -0.57 -12.71 14.16
N THR A 34 -1.87 -12.77 14.41
CA THR A 34 -2.79 -11.67 14.10
C THR A 34 -2.41 -10.43 14.89
N ASN A 35 -2.10 -9.33 14.21
CA ASN A 35 -1.88 -8.04 14.84
C ASN A 35 -3.13 -7.17 14.67
N GLU A 36 -4.12 -7.39 15.54
CA GLU A 36 -5.43 -6.72 15.52
C GLU A 36 -5.35 -5.20 15.29
N PRO A 37 -4.46 -4.43 15.97
CA PRO A 37 -4.28 -3.00 15.66
C PRO A 37 -3.94 -2.66 14.21
N LEU A 38 -3.12 -3.48 13.54
CA LEU A 38 -2.77 -3.24 12.14
C LEU A 38 -3.87 -3.69 11.18
N HIS A 39 -4.60 -4.75 11.52
CA HIS A 39 -5.77 -5.15 10.76
C HIS A 39 -6.82 -4.03 10.77
N ALA A 40 -7.18 -3.54 11.96
CA ALA A 40 -8.10 -2.42 12.12
C ALA A 40 -7.63 -1.14 11.40
N LEU A 41 -6.33 -0.83 11.47
CA LEU A 41 -5.75 0.30 10.73
C LEU A 41 -5.86 0.10 9.21
N GLY A 42 -5.62 -1.13 8.73
CA GLY A 42 -5.79 -1.49 7.32
C GLY A 42 -7.22 -1.31 6.83
N GLU A 43 -8.20 -1.77 7.62
CA GLU A 43 -9.63 -1.57 7.33
C GLU A 43 -10.00 -0.08 7.31
N GLU A 44 -9.54 0.68 8.30
CA GLU A 44 -9.81 2.12 8.40
C GLU A 44 -9.23 2.88 7.20
N LEU A 45 -7.97 2.64 6.86
CA LEU A 45 -7.31 3.31 5.75
C LEU A 45 -7.93 2.93 4.41
N PHE A 46 -8.26 1.65 4.19
CA PHE A 46 -8.99 1.23 3.00
C PHE A 46 -10.34 1.94 2.92
N GLY A 47 -11.12 1.92 4.01
CA GLY A 47 -12.45 2.53 4.06
C GLY A 47 -12.41 4.03 3.70
N ARG A 48 -11.39 4.75 4.19
CA ARG A 48 -11.16 6.16 3.81
C ARG A 48 -10.91 6.32 2.32
N VAL A 49 -10.02 5.52 1.73
CA VAL A 49 -9.73 5.56 0.29
C VAL A 49 -10.98 5.23 -0.52
N ALA A 50 -11.70 4.18 -0.16
CA ALA A 50 -12.92 3.78 -0.86
C ALA A 50 -13.99 4.87 -0.82
N SER A 51 -14.18 5.51 0.34
CA SER A 51 -15.08 6.66 0.50
C SER A 51 -14.67 7.84 -0.38
N GLU A 52 -13.39 8.16 -0.43
CA GLU A 52 -12.89 9.28 -1.23
C GLU A 52 -13.05 9.03 -2.73
N VAL A 53 -12.68 7.83 -3.19
CA VAL A 53 -12.82 7.41 -4.60
C VAL A 53 -14.28 7.46 -5.04
N VAL A 54 -15.21 6.94 -4.23
CA VAL A 54 -16.64 6.98 -4.54
C VAL A 54 -17.20 8.41 -4.49
N GLY A 55 -16.70 9.25 -3.58
CA GLY A 55 -17.11 10.65 -3.46
C GLY A 55 -16.67 11.53 -4.62
N GLN A 56 -15.51 11.25 -5.23
CA GLN A 56 -14.94 12.07 -6.30
C GLN A 56 -15.30 11.62 -7.73
N LEU A 57 -15.65 10.34 -7.92
CA LEU A 57 -15.88 9.78 -9.25
C LEU A 57 -17.37 9.66 -9.58
N THR A 58 -17.72 9.92 -10.84
CA THR A 58 -19.06 9.64 -11.34
C THR A 58 -19.30 8.13 -11.46
N PRO A 59 -20.57 7.66 -11.41
CA PRO A 59 -20.87 6.24 -11.62
C PRO A 59 -20.31 5.68 -12.94
N ALA A 60 -20.30 6.48 -14.01
CA ALA A 60 -19.75 6.06 -15.30
C ALA A 60 -18.22 5.83 -15.23
N GLN A 61 -17.48 6.70 -14.53
CA GLN A 61 -16.05 6.52 -14.31
C GLN A 61 -15.78 5.29 -13.44
N ILE A 62 -16.58 5.08 -12.40
CA ILE A 62 -16.46 3.91 -11.54
C ILE A 62 -16.62 2.62 -12.36
N GLU A 63 -17.65 2.55 -13.21
CA GLU A 63 -17.90 1.36 -14.03
C GLU A 63 -16.83 1.10 -15.10
N SER A 64 -16.12 2.14 -15.54
CA SER A 64 -15.10 2.04 -16.58
C SER A 64 -13.81 1.33 -16.15
N GLU A 65 -13.49 1.32 -14.85
CA GLU A 65 -12.25 0.71 -14.33
C GLU A 65 -12.57 -0.34 -13.25
N PRO A 66 -12.10 -1.60 -13.39
CA PRO A 66 -12.35 -2.67 -12.41
C PRO A 66 -11.93 -2.36 -10.98
N SER A 67 -10.89 -1.54 -10.75
CA SER A 67 -10.48 -1.16 -9.39
C SER A 67 -11.49 -0.24 -8.71
N PHE A 68 -12.08 0.72 -9.43
CA PHE A 68 -13.08 1.62 -8.87
C PHE A 68 -14.38 0.89 -8.55
N ARG A 69 -14.81 -0.07 -9.38
CA ARG A 69 -15.97 -0.92 -9.07
C ARG A 69 -15.80 -1.66 -7.75
N ARG A 70 -14.62 -2.21 -7.49
CA ARG A 70 -14.31 -2.89 -6.23
C ARG A 70 -14.28 -1.92 -5.05
N MET A 71 -13.68 -0.74 -5.21
CA MET A 71 -13.73 0.31 -4.19
C MET A 71 -15.17 0.68 -3.82
N ARG A 72 -16.05 0.82 -4.82
CA ARG A 72 -17.47 1.07 -4.58
C ARG A 72 -18.12 -0.06 -3.79
N ARG A 73 -17.90 -1.33 -4.16
CA ARG A 73 -18.49 -2.48 -3.45
C ARG A 73 -18.00 -2.61 -2.02
N ALA A 74 -16.73 -2.33 -1.78
CA ALA A 74 -16.16 -2.27 -0.44
C ALA A 74 -16.78 -1.12 0.37
N HIS A 75 -16.91 0.06 -0.24
CA HIS A 75 -17.54 1.22 0.39
C HIS A 75 -19.01 1.00 0.75
N THR A 76 -19.78 0.36 -0.13
CA THR A 76 -21.21 0.08 0.11
C THR A 76 -21.45 -1.14 1.00
N GLY A 77 -20.39 -1.89 1.34
CA GLY A 77 -20.50 -3.15 2.07
C GLY A 77 -21.09 -4.31 1.25
N GLU A 78 -21.26 -4.15 -0.07
CA GLU A 78 -21.70 -5.23 -0.96
C GLU A 78 -20.65 -6.36 -1.00
N GLU A 79 -19.37 -5.98 -1.00
CA GLU A 79 -18.23 -6.89 -0.98
C GLU A 79 -17.15 -6.28 -0.07
N PRO A 80 -17.22 -6.49 1.26
CA PRO A 80 -16.27 -5.91 2.19
C PRO A 80 -14.86 -6.44 1.94
N VAL A 81 -13.85 -5.64 2.31
CA VAL A 81 -12.45 -6.01 2.13
C VAL A 81 -12.10 -7.16 3.06
N ALA A 82 -11.67 -8.27 2.48
CA ALA A 82 -11.06 -9.35 3.23
C ALA A 82 -9.55 -9.12 3.29
N ILE A 83 -9.05 -8.53 4.37
CA ILE A 83 -7.61 -8.35 4.57
C ILE A 83 -7.00 -9.69 5.02
N ASP A 84 -6.44 -10.42 4.06
CA ASP A 84 -5.82 -11.74 4.29
C ASP A 84 -4.44 -11.64 4.97
N SER A 85 -3.67 -10.59 4.67
CA SER A 85 -2.39 -10.33 5.34
C SER A 85 -2.00 -8.85 5.31
N VAL A 86 -1.25 -8.40 6.32
CA VAL A 86 -0.57 -7.10 6.31
C VAL A 86 0.95 -7.33 6.26
N THR A 87 1.55 -7.04 5.12
CA THR A 87 3.00 -7.11 4.94
C THR A 87 3.56 -5.71 4.88
N GLY A 88 4.77 -5.51 5.42
CA GLY A 88 5.43 -4.22 5.34
C GLY A 88 6.93 -4.37 5.33
N VAL A 89 7.58 -3.41 4.70
CA VAL A 89 9.03 -3.32 4.62
C VAL A 89 9.44 -2.02 5.32
N VAL A 90 10.39 -2.11 6.25
CA VAL A 90 10.98 -0.90 6.86
C VAL A 90 12.25 -0.59 6.11
N TYR A 91 12.18 0.42 5.26
CA TYR A 91 13.35 0.87 4.53
C TYR A 91 14.26 1.73 5.43
N GLY A 92 15.48 1.26 5.67
CA GLY A 92 16.48 1.97 6.48
C GLY A 92 17.29 3.02 5.71
N SER A 93 17.78 4.05 6.40
CA SER A 93 18.40 5.27 5.84
C SER A 93 19.63 5.12 4.91
N ARG A 94 20.13 3.90 4.65
CA ARG A 94 21.37 3.67 3.89
C ARG A 94 21.22 2.94 2.56
N LYS A 95 20.04 2.39 2.24
CA LYS A 95 19.80 1.65 0.98
C LYS A 95 18.32 1.69 0.57
N LEU A 96 17.79 2.89 0.32
CA LEU A 96 16.47 3.02 -0.31
C LEU A 96 16.59 3.07 -1.82
N ASP A 97 16.35 1.93 -2.43
CA ASP A 97 15.74 1.87 -3.76
C ASP A 97 14.99 0.54 -3.82
N LEU A 98 13.66 0.60 -3.66
CA LEU A 98 12.84 -0.54 -4.08
C LEU A 98 12.71 -0.40 -5.59
N HIS A 99 13.55 -1.15 -6.29
CA HIS A 99 13.60 -1.09 -7.74
C HIS A 99 12.23 -1.37 -8.36
N ASN A 100 12.01 -0.80 -9.53
CA ASN A 100 10.78 -0.95 -10.28
C ASN A 100 10.40 -2.42 -10.49
N HIS A 101 9.27 -2.82 -9.91
CA HIS A 101 8.81 -4.20 -9.88
C HIS A 101 7.27 -4.26 -9.80
N THR A 102 6.75 -5.47 -9.95
CA THR A 102 5.36 -5.85 -9.65
C THR A 102 5.39 -6.93 -8.58
N ASP A 103 4.43 -6.92 -7.67
CA ASP A 103 4.40 -7.87 -6.55
C ASP A 103 4.01 -9.28 -7.00
N LEU A 104 3.13 -9.39 -8.00
CA LEU A 104 2.53 -10.65 -8.48
C LEU A 104 2.25 -10.61 -9.99
N ASP A 105 1.75 -11.72 -10.55
CA ASP A 105 1.27 -11.83 -11.93
C ASP A 105 -0.27 -11.72 -12.03
N ARG A 106 -0.89 -11.13 -11.01
CA ARG A 106 -2.34 -10.90 -10.90
C ARG A 106 -2.60 -9.62 -10.12
N PRO A 107 -3.79 -9.00 -10.24
CA PRO A 107 -4.12 -7.84 -9.44
C PRO A 107 -3.95 -8.11 -7.95
N LEU A 108 -3.15 -7.27 -7.28
CA LEU A 108 -2.95 -7.26 -5.83
C LEU A 108 -3.13 -5.83 -5.40
N TYR A 109 -4.22 -5.57 -4.67
CA TYR A 109 -4.47 -4.23 -4.19
C TYR A 109 -3.64 -3.97 -2.94
N THR A 110 -2.65 -3.11 -3.12
CA THR A 110 -1.63 -2.79 -2.12
C THR A 110 -1.87 -1.37 -1.64
N MET A 111 -1.69 -1.18 -0.34
CA MET A 111 -1.60 0.14 0.27
C MET A 111 -0.17 0.39 0.74
N SER A 112 0.48 1.40 0.20
CA SER A 112 1.78 1.87 0.64
C SER A 112 1.61 3.07 1.55
N LEU A 113 2.23 3.05 2.73
CA LEU A 113 2.19 4.12 3.73
C LEU A 113 3.61 4.64 3.98
N ALA A 114 3.82 5.94 3.82
CA ALA A 114 5.07 6.59 4.19
C ALA A 114 5.05 6.95 5.69
N LEU A 115 6.12 6.63 6.43
CA LEU A 115 6.28 6.99 7.84
C LEU A 115 7.71 7.46 8.11
N GLY A 116 7.87 8.69 8.60
CA GLY A 116 9.18 9.30 8.84
C GLY A 116 9.57 10.28 7.74
N ASP A 117 10.81 10.22 7.25
CA ASP A 117 11.23 11.08 6.14
C ASP A 117 10.39 10.80 4.88
N ALA A 118 10.08 11.86 4.13
CA ALA A 118 9.41 11.79 2.84
C ALA A 118 10.21 10.94 1.85
N CYS A 119 9.51 10.33 0.90
CA CYS A 119 10.11 9.51 -0.15
C CYS A 119 9.47 9.76 -1.51
N ASP A 120 10.21 9.45 -2.58
CA ASP A 120 9.62 9.40 -3.91
C ASP A 120 8.97 8.03 -4.14
N PHE A 121 7.73 8.03 -4.62
CA PHE A 121 7.00 6.83 -5.03
C PHE A 121 6.66 6.93 -6.51
N THR A 122 7.16 6.00 -7.31
CA THR A 122 6.94 6.00 -8.76
C THR A 122 6.05 4.85 -9.18
N VAL A 123 5.06 5.11 -10.04
CA VAL A 123 4.17 4.09 -10.62
C VAL A 123 4.16 4.14 -12.13
N GLY A 124 3.90 2.99 -12.75
CA GLY A 124 3.67 2.85 -14.19
C GLY A 124 4.92 2.71 -15.05
N CYS A 125 6.13 2.71 -14.45
CA CYS A 125 7.36 2.47 -15.19
C CYS A 125 7.43 1.01 -15.68
N LYS A 126 7.59 0.76 -16.98
CA LYS A 126 7.63 -0.62 -17.49
C LYS A 126 8.78 -1.42 -16.87
N THR A 127 8.51 -2.63 -16.39
CA THR A 127 9.57 -3.48 -15.82
C THR A 127 10.45 -4.08 -16.92
N VAL A 128 11.65 -4.54 -16.54
CA VAL A 128 12.59 -5.20 -17.47
C VAL A 128 12.03 -6.55 -17.96
N ARG A 129 11.24 -7.23 -17.13
CA ARG A 129 10.65 -8.55 -17.43
C ARG A 129 9.16 -8.54 -17.07
N PRO A 130 8.30 -7.92 -17.91
CA PRO A 130 6.91 -7.71 -17.59
C PRO A 130 6.12 -9.03 -17.55
N HIS A 131 5.26 -9.18 -16.55
CA HIS A 131 4.24 -10.22 -16.55
C HIS A 131 3.21 -9.96 -17.67
N LYS A 132 2.47 -10.99 -18.08
CA LYS A 132 1.47 -10.89 -19.17
C LYS A 132 0.38 -9.85 -18.89
N ASN A 133 0.07 -9.64 -17.62
CA ASN A 133 -0.96 -8.73 -17.14
C ASN A 133 -0.39 -7.38 -16.67
N GLU A 134 0.91 -7.10 -16.85
CA GLU A 134 1.50 -5.83 -16.44
C GLU A 134 0.82 -4.65 -17.13
N ARG A 135 0.44 -3.63 -16.35
CA ARG A 135 -0.17 -2.38 -16.79
C ARG A 135 0.81 -1.23 -16.53
N SER A 136 1.71 -1.00 -17.49
CA SER A 136 2.63 0.14 -17.50
C SER A 136 2.17 1.26 -18.44
N GLY A 137 2.69 2.46 -18.22
CA GLY A 137 2.33 3.67 -18.96
C GLY A 137 3.39 4.76 -18.82
N LYS A 138 2.98 6.02 -18.93
CA LYS A 138 3.88 7.14 -18.61
C LYS A 138 4.13 7.12 -17.09
N PRO A 139 5.38 7.04 -16.62
CA PRO A 139 5.66 7.02 -15.20
C PRO A 139 5.16 8.30 -14.52
N VAL A 140 4.63 8.14 -13.31
CA VAL A 140 4.26 9.25 -12.42
C VAL A 140 5.02 9.05 -11.12
N THR A 141 5.72 10.09 -10.68
CA THR A 141 6.43 10.11 -9.39
C THR A 141 5.73 11.08 -8.45
N LEU A 142 5.39 10.59 -7.27
CA LEU A 142 4.75 11.33 -6.20
C LEU A 142 5.72 11.39 -5.02
N ARG A 143 5.90 12.58 -4.46
CA ARG A 143 6.59 12.73 -3.18
C ARG A 143 5.58 12.45 -2.07
N MET A 144 5.79 11.36 -1.35
CA MET A 144 4.95 10.96 -0.21
C MET A 144 5.58 11.49 1.08
N GLU A 145 4.88 12.37 1.77
CA GLU A 145 5.24 12.87 3.10
C GLU A 145 4.84 11.87 4.19
N SER A 146 5.34 12.06 5.43
CA SER A 146 4.99 11.18 6.54
C SER A 146 3.47 11.15 6.79
N GLY A 147 2.88 9.97 6.66
CA GLY A 147 1.44 9.75 6.81
C GLY A 147 0.68 9.69 5.50
N ASP A 148 1.30 10.04 4.38
CA ASP A 148 0.70 9.83 3.07
C ASP A 148 0.55 8.34 2.80
N ALA A 149 -0.61 7.97 2.28
CA ALA A 149 -0.92 6.62 1.86
C ALA A 149 -1.32 6.61 0.39
N MET A 150 -0.88 5.59 -0.32
CA MET A 150 -1.28 5.34 -1.71
C MET A 150 -1.89 3.97 -1.81
N PHE A 151 -3.07 3.91 -2.42
CA PHE A 151 -3.73 2.66 -2.74
C PHE A 151 -3.69 2.43 -4.24
N PHE A 152 -3.18 1.28 -4.65
CA PHE A 152 -3.03 0.95 -6.06
C PHE A 152 -2.96 -0.57 -6.25
N ASP A 153 -2.90 -1.01 -7.51
CA ASP A 153 -2.71 -2.41 -7.84
C ASP A 153 -1.21 -2.74 -7.94
N GLY A 154 -0.54 -3.02 -6.82
CA GLY A 154 0.87 -3.40 -6.77
C GLY A 154 1.19 -4.72 -7.47
N GLY A 155 0.16 -5.55 -7.66
CA GLY A 155 0.28 -6.80 -8.39
C GLY A 155 0.51 -6.59 -9.88
N SER A 156 -0.33 -5.80 -10.55
CA SER A 156 -0.20 -5.62 -12.01
C SER A 156 0.38 -4.29 -12.46
N VAL A 157 0.50 -3.29 -11.58
CA VAL A 157 1.07 -1.97 -11.90
C VAL A 157 2.49 -1.90 -11.35
N PRO A 158 3.49 -1.70 -12.22
CA PRO A 158 4.86 -1.53 -11.77
C PRO A 158 5.03 -0.32 -10.87
N HIS A 159 5.82 -0.47 -9.82
CA HIS A 159 6.09 0.59 -8.88
C HIS A 159 7.49 0.50 -8.27
N ALA A 160 7.96 1.64 -7.77
CA ALA A 160 9.26 1.80 -7.16
C ALA A 160 9.21 2.81 -6.00
N VAL A 161 10.04 2.58 -4.99
CA VAL A 161 10.30 3.55 -3.92
C VAL A 161 11.70 4.11 -4.14
N GLY A 162 11.75 5.39 -4.50
CA GLY A 162 12.97 6.13 -4.75
C GLY A 162 13.66 6.61 -3.46
N PRO A 163 14.59 7.58 -3.57
CA PRO A 163 15.37 8.04 -2.45
C PRO A 163 14.49 8.69 -1.37
N LEU A 164 14.91 8.53 -0.11
CA LEU A 164 14.39 9.33 1.00
C LEU A 164 14.87 10.78 0.87
N HIS A 165 14.07 11.70 1.41
CA HIS A 165 14.39 13.11 1.58
C HIS A 165 14.68 13.38 3.06
N PRO A 166 15.94 13.26 3.54
CA PRO A 166 16.24 13.30 4.97
C PRO A 166 15.92 14.66 5.62
N GLY A 167 15.38 14.63 6.84
CA GLY A 167 15.07 15.84 7.61
C GLY A 167 13.72 16.47 7.27
N SER A 168 12.83 15.69 6.65
CA SER A 168 11.48 16.12 6.28
C SER A 168 10.39 15.69 7.27
N GLY A 169 10.70 14.83 8.26
CA GLY A 169 9.74 14.32 9.26
C GLY A 169 10.25 14.28 10.70
#